data_AF-E2ABH6-F1
#
_entry.id   AF-E2ABH6-F1
#
_cell.length_a   1.000
_cell.length_b   1.000
_cell.length_c   1.000
_cell.angle_alpha   90.00
_cell.angle_beta   90.00
_cell.angle_gamma   90.00
#
_symmetry.space_group_name_H-M   'P 1'
#
loop_
_entity.id
_entity.type
_entity.pdbx_description
1 polymer ?
#
loop_
_entity_poly.entity_id
_entity_poly.type
_entity_poly.pdbx_seq_one_letter_code
_entity_poly.pdbx_strand_id
1 'polypeptide(L)' 'ECVICMMELLVGEEVRYLPCMHTYHAICIDDWLLRSLTCPSCMEPVDAALISSYHPTT' A
#
# COMPACT_ATOMS: atom_id res chain seq x y z
N GLU A 1 9.11 7.86 0.24
CA GLU A 1 9.23 7.43 1.65
C GLU A 1 7.95 6.72 2.07
N CYS A 2 8.04 5.63 2.81
CA CYS A 2 6.89 4.93 3.36
C CYS A 2 6.55 5.52 4.73
N VAL A 3 5.38 6.16 4.85
CA VAL A 3 4.95 6.81 6.11
C VAL A 3 4.61 5.81 7.22
N ILE A 4 4.43 4.53 6.88
CA ILE A 4 4.07 3.47 7.83
C ILE A 4 5.30 3.05 8.65
N CYS A 5 6.42 2.83 7.97
CA CYS A 5 7.68 2.41 8.60
C CYS A 5 8.72 3.54 8.73
N MET A 6 8.41 4.73 8.20
CA MET A 6 9.28 5.91 8.18
C MET A 6 10.64 5.66 7.49
N MET A 7 10.66 4.77 6.50
CA MET A 7 11.86 4.45 5.71
C MET A 7 11.71 4.91 4.26
N GLU A 8 12.84 5.24 3.63
CA GLU A 8 12.88 5.55 2.20
C GLU A 8 12.46 4.34 1.36
N LEU A 9 11.85 4.61 0.20
CA LEU A 9 11.51 3.56 -0.76
C LEU A 9 12.71 3.39 -1.70
N LEU A 10 13.35 2.23 -1.68
CA LEU A 10 14.55 1.96 -2.47
C LEU A 10 14.22 1.21 -3.77
N VAL A 11 15.07 1.40 -4.78
CA VAL A 11 14.94 0.67 -6.05
C VAL A 11 15.16 -0.82 -5.82
N GLY A 12 14.19 -1.64 -6.26
CA GLY A 12 14.21 -3.09 -6.06
C GLY A 12 13.35 -3.55 -4.89
N GLU A 13 12.82 -2.65 -4.07
CA GLU A 13 11.83 -3.01 -3.05
C GLU A 13 10.44 -3.16 -3.64
N GLU A 14 9.65 -4.08 -3.08
CA GLU A 14 8.25 -4.25 -3.44
C GLU A 14 7.42 -3.12 -2.85
N VAL A 15 6.78 -2.34 -3.72
CA VAL A 15 5.94 -1.21 -3.36
C VAL A 15 4.55 -1.36 -3.96
N ARG A 16 3.55 -0.83 -3.27
CA ARG A 16 2.17 -0.75 -3.74
C ARG A 16 1.77 0.69 -3.95
N TYR A 17 1.03 0.92 -5.02
CA TYR A 17 0.42 2.19 -5.36
C TYR A 17 -1.07 2.10 -5.06
N LEU A 18 -1.57 3.03 -4.26
CA LEU A 18 -3.00 3.19 -4.02
C LEU A 18 -3.64 4.05 -5.13
N PRO A 19 -4.97 3.94 -5.35
CA PRO A 19 -5.68 4.77 -6.33
C PRO A 19 -5.58 6.28 -6.02
N CYS A 20 -5.35 6.66 -4.76
CA CYS A 20 -5.07 8.02 -4.34
C CYS A 20 -3.62 8.48 -4.62
N MET A 21 -2.87 7.76 -5.46
CA MET A 21 -1.48 8.01 -5.88
C MET A 21 -0.41 7.94 -4.77
N HIS A 22 -0.77 7.49 -3.57
CA HIS A 22 0.20 7.26 -2.50
C HIS A 22 0.89 5.91 -2.66
N THR A 23 2.17 5.87 -2.30
CA THR A 23 3.03 4.69 -2.46
C THR A 23 3.63 4.28 -1.12
N TYR A 24 3.62 2.99 -0.85
CA TYR A 24 4.14 2.40 0.38
C TYR A 24 4.85 1.08 0.08
N HIS A 25 5.70 0.60 0.98
CA HIS A 25 6.17 -0.79 0.92
C HIS A 25 4.97 -1.73 0.90
N ALA A 26 5.03 -2.75 0.04
CA ALA A 26 3.95 -3.71 -0.13
C ALA A 26 3.59 -4.39 1.20
N ILE A 27 4.58 -4.83 1.96
CA ILE A 27 4.40 -5.44 3.28
C ILE A 27 3.72 -4.47 4.26
N CYS A 28 4.16 -3.21 4.28
CA CYS A 28 3.63 -2.23 5.22
C CYS A 28 2.18 -1.88 4.94
N ILE A 29 1.82 -1.65 3.67
CA ILE A 29 0.44 -1.31 3.31
C ILE A 29 -0.46 -2.54 3.38
N ASP A 30 0.02 -3.74 3.10
CA ASP A 30 -0.75 -4.97 3.29
C ASP A 30 -1.12 -5.16 4.77
N ASP A 31 -0.18 -5.04 5.71
CA ASP A 31 -0.47 -5.17 7.16
C ASP A 31 -1.43 -4.07 7.64
N TRP A 32 -1.31 -2.86 7.10
CA TRP A 32 -2.23 -1.77 7.39
C TRP A 32 -3.65 -2.07 6.89
N LEU A 33 -3.79 -2.51 5.63
CA LEU A 33 -5.08 -2.81 5.01
C LEU A 33 -5.79 -4.00 5.66
N LEU A 34 -5.07 -4.92 6.31
CA LEU A 34 -5.66 -5.96 7.16
C LEU A 34 -6.43 -5.38 8.36
N ARG A 35 -6.05 -4.18 8.83
CA ARG A 35 -6.66 -3.52 10.00
C ARG A 35 -7.63 -2.41 9.60
N SER A 36 -7.29 -1.65 8.56
CA SER A 36 -8.08 -0.53 8.07
C SER A 36 -7.89 -0.34 6.57
N LEU A 37 -8.99 -0.45 5.81
CA LEU A 37 -9.02 -0.24 4.36
C LEU A 37 -9.00 1.25 3.99
N THR A 38 -8.07 2.01 4.57
CA THR A 38 -7.94 3.45 4.36
C THR A 38 -6.48 3.80 4.09
N CYS A 39 -6.25 4.82 3.27
CA CYS A 39 -4.91 5.32 2.98
C CYS A 39 -4.33 6.03 4.22
N PRO A 40 -3.12 5.70 4.68
CA PRO A 40 -2.53 6.34 5.86
C PRO A 40 -2.13 7.81 5.62
N SER A 41 -1.96 8.26 4.36
CA SER A 41 -1.62 9.66 4.06
C SER A 41 -2.85 10.57 3.89
N CYS A 42 -3.89 10.12 3.20
CA CYS A 42 -5.07 10.96 2.91
C CYS A 42 -6.35 10.52 3.66
N MET A 43 -6.32 9.39 4.37
CA MET A 43 -7.47 8.80 5.07
C MET A 43 -8.65 8.42 4.15
N GLU A 44 -8.46 8.43 2.84
CA GLU A 44 -9.48 7.99 1.89
C GLU A 44 -9.59 6.47 1.87
N PRO A 45 -10.80 5.91 1.70
CA PRO A 45 -10.99 4.48 1.60
C PRO A 45 -10.25 3.91 0.39
N VAL A 46 -9.63 2.76 0.59
CA VAL A 46 -8.98 2.00 -0.47
C VAL A 46 -10.00 1.00 -0.98
N ASP A 47 -10.62 1.29 -2.12
CA ASP A 47 -11.49 0.33 -2.80
C ASP A 47 -10.68 -0.90 -3.22
N ALA A 48 -10.88 -2.01 -2.49
CA ALA A 48 -10.19 -3.27 -2.74
C ALA A 48 -10.41 -3.82 -4.15
N ALA A 49 -11.53 -3.44 -4.79
CA ALA A 49 -11.86 -3.80 -6.17
C ALA A 49 -10.93 -3.16 -7.23
N LEU A 50 -10.23 -2.07 -6.89
CA LEU A 50 -9.29 -1.37 -7.79
C LEU A 50 -7.82 -1.75 -7.56
N ILE A 51 -7.54 -2.63 -6.58
CA ILE A 51 -6.23 -3.26 -6.40
C ILE A 51 -6.11 -4.35 -7.47
N SER A 52 -6.07 -3.94 -8.74
CA SER A 52 -6.28 -4.76 -9.94
C SER A 52 -5.20 -5.82 -10.23
N SER A 53 -4.38 -6.19 -9.24
CA SER A 53 -3.29 -7.15 -9.42
C SER A 53 -3.08 -8.06 -8.22
N TYR A 54 -4.08 -8.29 -7.36
CA TYR A 54 -4.00 -9.41 -6.42
C TYR A 54 -4.10 -10.73 -7.22
N HIS A 55 -2.99 -11.16 -7.82
CA HIS A 55 -2.75 -12.57 -8.04
C HIS A 55 -1.75 -12.99 -6.96
N PRO A 56 -2.18 -13.65 -5.88
CA PRO A 56 -1.27 -14.49 -5.13
C PRO A 56 -0.88 -15.64 -6.06
N THR A 57 0.17 -15.47 -6.87
CA THR A 57 0.84 -16.60 -7.50
C THR A 57 1.61 -17.32 -6.40
N THR A 58 0.94 -18.35 -5.87
CA THR A 58 1.39 -19.55 -5.14
C THR A 58 2.65 -19.44 -4.27
#